data_AF-A0ABD7NEW4-F1
#
_entry.id   AF-A0ABD7NEW4-F1
#
_cell.length_a   1.000
_cell.length_b   1.000
_cell.length_c   1.000
_cell.angle_alpha   90.00
_cell.angle_beta   90.00
_cell.angle_gamma   90.00
#
_symmetry.space_group_name_H-M   'P 1'
#
loop_
_entity.id
_entity.type
_entity.pdbx_description
1 polymer ?
#
loop_
_entity_poly.entity_id
_entity_poly.type
_entity_poly.pdbx_seq_one_letter_code
_entity_poly.pdbx_strand_id
1 'polypeptide(L)'
;MISYREKEMIMVMKFMADHSSDFAEQFMDTHKKMTGSEAVVESINILPEISNYASLVEYVNSQGYDTILRMEDLLSEEELAQLEKEYDDIESEFKSQTGLNKTDALFILIAVVLQMIRQFLQPSVNFDAFKNKKDRPSHNTTANEAKKSVYDKDKASTMKNKAESDKTKGSRYYHASVQEIADINHVPYDVVSGTKKFNVKLSGTNHRAKTLGHDPWLGYLFGTCNILTNTMSLGKDNAFRTLHVGKDTSDKPAAIAEANLIKMFEYTVKRYKESKATIGLAFIKQAYHIKSDEYSKEGLSLPFLQLLVDSDIIKELCESGIDYAKLNFLGSVGVQTVLAEMINYIISVAHRITIICEENKKNNETITKDQLLQSLKKNVTLHEVRTRKVIMISESIASSVNAIVIGSIELFAVYTENEKLAKDAIKKLDIGGYISTVFHLFTDIRFITKIKKDFIAKAIEENYQDKLAQAK
;
A
#
# COMPACT_ATOMS: atom_id res chain seq x y z
N MET A 1 19.46 -3.04 27.37
CA MET A 1 20.50 -2.77 26.36
C MET A 1 21.75 -3.47 26.85
N ILE A 2 22.20 -4.52 26.16
CA ILE A 2 23.30 -5.38 26.62
C ILE A 2 24.61 -4.58 26.52
N SER A 3 25.32 -4.46 27.64
CA SER A 3 26.60 -3.79 27.76
C SER A 3 27.70 -4.54 26.98
N TYR A 4 28.78 -3.83 26.64
CA TYR A 4 29.89 -4.43 25.91
C TYR A 4 30.52 -5.62 26.67
N ARG A 5 30.65 -5.51 28.00
CA ARG A 5 31.12 -6.61 28.85
C ARG A 5 30.19 -7.82 28.85
N GLU A 6 28.88 -7.61 28.84
CA GLU A 6 27.93 -8.71 28.74
C GLU A 6 28.03 -9.42 27.38
N LYS A 7 28.35 -8.70 26.29
CA LYS A 7 28.63 -9.32 24.98
C LYS A 7 29.90 -10.15 24.99
N GLU A 8 30.98 -9.65 25.60
CA GLU A 8 32.21 -10.43 25.78
C GLU A 8 31.95 -11.70 26.60
N MET A 9 31.11 -11.59 27.65
CA MET A 9 30.75 -12.73 28.49
C MET A 9 29.94 -13.77 27.72
N ILE A 10 28.95 -13.35 26.92
CA ILE A 10 28.16 -14.27 26.08
C ILE A 10 29.03 -14.95 25.03
N MET A 11 29.94 -14.22 24.39
CA MET A 11 30.91 -14.76 23.43
C MET A 11 31.80 -15.84 24.08
N VAL A 12 32.32 -15.58 25.28
CA VAL A 12 33.11 -16.57 26.04
C VAL A 12 32.26 -17.78 26.45
N MET A 13 31.01 -17.56 26.90
CA MET A 13 30.08 -18.64 27.24
C MET A 13 29.79 -19.54 26.04
N LYS A 14 29.60 -18.95 24.84
CA LYS A 14 29.40 -19.71 23.61
C LYS A 14 30.61 -20.57 23.29
N PHE A 15 31.81 -20.00 23.30
CA PHE A 15 33.04 -20.76 23.09
C PHE A 15 33.15 -21.96 24.04
N MET A 16 32.81 -21.78 25.32
CA MET A 16 32.82 -22.86 26.29
C MET A 16 31.75 -23.93 26.03
N ALA A 17 30.56 -23.52 25.57
CA ALA A 17 29.48 -24.43 25.22
C ALA A 17 29.83 -25.29 24.00
N ASP A 18 30.36 -24.67 22.94
CA ASP A 18 30.72 -25.34 21.68
C ASP A 18 31.84 -26.39 21.88
N HIS A 19 32.74 -26.17 22.84
CA HIS A 19 33.85 -27.09 23.15
C HIS A 19 33.59 -27.95 24.40
N SER A 20 32.35 -27.96 24.91
CA SER A 20 31.98 -28.69 26.14
C SER A 20 32.27 -30.20 26.08
N SER A 21 32.10 -30.82 24.91
CA SER A 21 32.45 -32.22 24.65
C SER A 21 33.96 -32.46 24.75
N ASP A 22 34.76 -31.55 24.19
CA ASP A 22 36.22 -31.67 24.15
C ASP A 22 36.81 -31.52 25.57
N PHE A 23 36.25 -30.60 26.35
CA PHE A 23 36.56 -30.46 27.78
C PHE A 23 36.23 -31.75 28.56
N ALA A 24 35.07 -32.35 28.31
CA ALA A 24 34.65 -33.57 28.99
C ALA A 24 35.51 -34.79 28.60
N GLU A 25 35.85 -34.92 27.32
CA GLU A 25 36.66 -36.03 26.80
C GLU A 25 38.10 -35.98 27.34
N GLN A 26 38.71 -34.79 27.41
CA GLN A 26 40.02 -34.63 28.03
C GLN A 26 40.00 -34.88 29.53
N PHE A 27 38.97 -34.42 30.25
CA PHE A 27 38.84 -34.70 31.67
C PHE A 27 38.77 -36.22 31.93
N MET A 28 38.03 -36.95 31.10
CA MET A 28 37.92 -38.41 31.17
C MET A 28 39.23 -39.14 30.78
N ASP A 29 39.94 -38.68 29.76
CA ASP A 29 41.23 -39.25 29.34
C ASP A 29 42.32 -39.00 30.40
N THR A 30 42.35 -37.80 30.98
CA THR A 30 43.21 -37.45 32.11
C THR A 30 42.90 -38.31 33.34
N HIS A 31 41.63 -38.48 33.69
CA HIS A 31 41.21 -39.36 34.79
C HIS A 31 41.61 -40.82 34.55
N LYS A 32 41.52 -41.32 33.31
CA LYS A 32 41.95 -42.70 32.96
C LYS A 32 43.46 -42.90 33.04
N LYS A 33 44.27 -41.87 32.78
CA LYS A 33 45.74 -41.92 32.86
C LYS A 33 46.29 -41.78 34.28
N MET A 34 45.43 -41.43 35.26
CA MET A 34 45.82 -41.21 36.66
C MET A 34 45.70 -42.48 37.52
N THR A 35 46.81 -43.20 37.71
CA THR A 35 47.00 -44.15 38.82
C THR A 35 48.01 -43.58 39.81
N GLY A 36 47.61 -42.61 40.64
CA GLY A 36 48.45 -42.06 41.71
C GLY A 36 48.11 -40.62 42.10
N SER A 37 48.13 -40.34 43.40
CA SER A 37 47.57 -39.15 44.06
C SER A 37 48.34 -37.81 43.90
N GLU A 38 49.31 -37.67 42.99
CA GLU A 38 50.25 -36.52 43.04
C GLU A 38 50.39 -35.65 41.78
N ALA A 39 49.48 -35.73 40.80
CA ALA A 39 49.55 -34.85 39.62
C ALA A 39 48.21 -34.15 39.34
N VAL A 40 47.74 -33.30 40.26
CA VAL A 40 46.41 -32.66 40.13
C VAL A 40 46.39 -31.44 39.19
N VAL A 41 47.52 -30.95 38.66
CA VAL A 41 47.54 -29.60 38.04
C VAL A 41 47.99 -29.54 36.56
N GLU A 42 48.59 -30.58 35.97
CA GLU A 42 49.37 -30.40 34.73
C GLU A 42 48.79 -30.99 33.43
N SER A 43 47.55 -31.50 33.41
CA SER A 43 47.02 -32.18 32.20
C SER A 43 45.58 -31.83 31.82
N ILE A 44 45.24 -30.54 31.83
CA ILE A 44 44.05 -30.02 31.14
C ILE A 44 44.54 -28.86 30.27
N ASN A 45 44.69 -29.07 28.96
CA ASN A 45 45.32 -28.08 28.09
C ASN A 45 44.47 -27.85 26.83
N ILE A 46 43.28 -27.27 27.03
CA ILE A 46 42.43 -26.72 25.95
C ILE A 46 42.52 -25.18 25.89
N LEU A 47 42.86 -24.57 27.01
CA LEU A 47 43.10 -23.14 27.14
C LEU A 47 44.60 -22.93 27.37
N PRO A 48 45.27 -21.98 26.69
CA PRO A 48 46.63 -21.57 27.07
C PRO A 48 46.66 -21.11 28.55
N GLU A 49 47.82 -20.84 29.14
CA GLU A 49 47.90 -20.27 30.50
C GLU A 49 47.18 -18.91 30.56
N ILE A 50 45.87 -18.94 30.81
CA ILE A 50 45.01 -17.77 30.86
C ILE A 50 45.05 -17.26 32.30
N SER A 51 45.81 -16.18 32.49
CA SER A 51 46.02 -15.57 33.82
C SER A 51 44.87 -14.67 34.28
N ASN A 52 44.03 -14.20 33.36
CA ASN A 52 42.92 -13.27 33.67
C ASN A 52 41.83 -13.26 32.58
N TYR A 53 40.66 -12.69 32.91
CA TYR A 53 39.49 -12.62 32.02
C TYR A 53 39.75 -11.89 30.70
N ALA A 54 40.61 -10.85 30.68
CA ALA A 54 40.91 -10.13 29.45
C ALA A 54 41.67 -11.02 28.46
N SER A 55 42.63 -11.82 28.96
CA SER A 55 43.35 -12.80 28.16
C SER A 55 42.44 -13.93 27.64
N LEU A 56 41.39 -14.29 28.39
CA LEU A 56 40.35 -15.23 27.94
C LEU A 56 39.54 -14.66 26.76
N VAL A 57 39.09 -13.41 26.89
CA VAL A 57 38.33 -12.72 25.83
C VAL A 57 39.17 -12.57 24.56
N GLU A 58 40.46 -12.25 24.70
CA GLU A 58 41.40 -12.13 23.57
C GLU A 58 41.64 -13.48 22.89
N TYR A 59 41.80 -14.55 23.68
CA TYR A 59 41.92 -15.91 23.16
C TYR A 59 40.66 -16.33 22.39
N VAL A 60 39.48 -16.17 22.97
CA VAL A 60 38.20 -16.53 22.32
C VAL A 60 37.99 -15.74 21.03
N ASN A 61 38.33 -14.44 21.00
CA ASN A 61 38.32 -13.66 19.75
C ASN A 61 39.29 -14.21 18.69
N SER A 62 40.49 -14.66 19.10
CA SER A 62 41.46 -15.26 18.18
C SER A 62 40.99 -16.58 17.56
N GLN A 63 40.06 -17.28 18.23
CA GLN A 63 39.42 -18.50 17.71
C GLN A 63 38.27 -18.22 16.74
N GLY A 64 37.99 -16.96 16.40
CA GLY A 64 37.00 -16.55 15.40
C GLY A 64 35.61 -16.22 15.96
N TYR A 65 35.45 -16.18 17.29
CA TYR A 65 34.23 -15.70 17.94
C TYR A 65 34.25 -14.18 18.00
N ASP A 66 33.11 -13.52 17.79
CA ASP A 66 32.99 -12.07 17.81
C ASP A 66 31.93 -11.59 18.83
N THR A 67 31.85 -10.28 19.05
CA THR A 67 30.84 -9.69 19.95
C THR A 67 29.51 -9.35 19.26
N ILE A 68 29.32 -9.78 18.01
CA ILE A 68 28.07 -9.61 17.25
C ILE A 68 27.13 -10.74 17.66
N LEU A 69 26.14 -10.39 18.46
CA LEU A 69 25.13 -11.33 18.93
C LEU A 69 24.20 -11.78 17.80
N ARG A 70 24.30 -13.05 17.39
CA ARG A 70 23.38 -13.72 16.46
C ARG A 70 22.44 -14.63 17.27
N MET A 71 21.29 -14.97 16.70
CA MET A 71 20.36 -15.92 17.37
C MET A 71 21.01 -17.30 17.52
N GLU A 72 21.85 -17.68 16.56
CA GLU A 72 22.70 -18.88 16.56
C GLU A 72 23.76 -18.87 17.68
N ASP A 73 24.01 -17.72 18.30
CA ASP A 73 24.94 -17.59 19.43
C ASP A 73 24.26 -17.71 20.79
N LEU A 74 22.93 -17.68 20.82
CA LEU A 74 22.12 -17.67 22.03
C LEU A 74 21.38 -18.99 22.26
N LEU A 75 21.23 -19.79 21.20
CA LEU A 75 20.42 -20.99 21.18
C LEU A 75 21.28 -22.16 20.71
N SER A 76 21.11 -23.33 21.31
CA SER A 76 21.73 -24.55 20.83
C SER A 76 21.15 -24.95 19.45
N GLU A 77 21.85 -25.80 18.70
CA GLU A 77 21.31 -26.35 17.45
C GLU A 77 19.96 -27.05 17.66
N GLU A 78 19.79 -27.71 18.81
CA GLU A 78 18.53 -28.35 19.20
C GLU A 78 17.41 -27.33 19.42
N GLU A 79 17.71 -26.21 20.09
CA GLU A 79 16.76 -25.12 20.32
C GLU A 79 16.37 -24.40 19.02
N LEU A 80 17.33 -24.20 18.11
CA LEU A 80 17.05 -23.64 16.78
C LEU A 80 16.17 -24.58 15.96
N ALA A 81 16.50 -25.86 15.90
CA ALA A 81 15.70 -26.86 15.19
C ALA A 81 14.27 -26.95 15.75
N GLN A 82 14.13 -26.84 17.07
CA GLN A 82 12.82 -26.80 17.72
C GLN A 82 12.03 -25.53 17.37
N LEU A 83 12.68 -24.35 17.32
CA LEU A 83 12.03 -23.10 16.89
C LEU A 83 11.62 -23.11 15.43
N GLU A 84 12.46 -23.65 14.54
CA GLU A 84 12.11 -23.84 13.13
C GLU A 84 10.90 -24.75 12.97
N LYS A 85 10.87 -25.86 13.71
CA LYS A 85 9.71 -26.76 13.73
C LYS A 85 8.45 -26.08 14.25
N GLU A 86 8.53 -25.35 15.36
CA GLU A 86 7.39 -24.59 15.91
C GLU A 86 6.89 -23.54 14.91
N TYR A 87 7.80 -22.85 14.20
CA TYR A 87 7.44 -21.90 13.15
C TYR A 87 6.73 -22.59 11.98
N ASP A 88 7.26 -23.72 11.50
CA ASP A 88 6.69 -24.49 10.41
C ASP A 88 5.30 -25.05 10.76
N ASP A 89 5.10 -25.49 11.99
CA ASP A 89 3.81 -25.96 12.49
C ASP A 89 2.77 -24.82 12.50
N ILE A 90 3.13 -23.63 12.99
CA ILE A 90 2.27 -22.44 12.96
C ILE A 90 1.94 -22.03 11.52
N GLU A 91 2.93 -22.08 10.61
CA GLU A 91 2.72 -21.79 9.20
C GLU A 91 1.80 -22.82 8.54
N SER A 92 1.96 -24.10 8.86
CA SER A 92 1.10 -25.19 8.39
C SER A 92 -0.34 -24.98 8.83
N GLU A 93 -0.55 -24.59 10.09
CA GLU A 93 -1.88 -24.30 10.62
C GLU A 93 -2.53 -23.11 9.90
N PHE A 94 -1.77 -22.03 9.66
CA PHE A 94 -2.26 -20.91 8.86
C PHE A 94 -2.65 -21.32 7.43
N LYS A 95 -1.84 -22.17 6.79
CA LYS A 95 -2.13 -22.72 5.45
C LYS A 95 -3.38 -23.59 5.47
N SER A 96 -3.59 -24.38 6.52
CA SER A 96 -4.77 -25.22 6.71
C SER A 96 -6.05 -24.37 6.83
N GLN A 97 -6.04 -23.36 7.72
CA GLN A 97 -7.21 -22.51 7.97
C GLN A 97 -7.55 -21.57 6.79
N THR A 98 -6.53 -21.14 6.03
CA THR A 98 -6.71 -20.20 4.90
C THR A 98 -6.60 -20.87 3.53
N GLY A 99 -6.47 -22.19 3.50
CA GLY A 99 -6.38 -23.00 2.29
C GLY A 99 -7.69 -22.95 1.51
N LEU A 100 -7.57 -23.02 0.18
CA LEU A 100 -8.75 -23.11 -0.69
C LEU A 100 -9.29 -24.54 -0.65
N ASN A 101 -10.60 -24.68 -0.44
CA ASN A 101 -11.28 -25.97 -0.43
C ASN A 101 -12.01 -26.25 -1.76
N LYS A 102 -12.70 -27.40 -1.84
CA LYS A 102 -13.44 -27.79 -3.06
C LYS A 102 -14.57 -26.81 -3.41
N THR A 103 -15.22 -26.22 -2.41
CA THR A 103 -16.25 -25.21 -2.61
C THR A 103 -15.66 -23.91 -3.14
N ASP A 104 -14.50 -23.49 -2.63
CA ASP A 104 -13.77 -22.32 -3.12
C ASP A 104 -13.36 -22.51 -4.59
N ALA A 105 -12.92 -23.72 -4.97
CA ALA A 105 -12.60 -24.06 -6.36
C ALA A 105 -13.82 -23.94 -7.29
N LEU A 106 -14.99 -24.42 -6.85
CA LEU A 106 -16.25 -24.22 -7.58
C LEU A 106 -16.60 -22.73 -7.68
N PHE A 107 -16.35 -21.97 -6.61
CA PHE A 107 -16.60 -20.53 -6.60
C PHE A 107 -15.66 -19.75 -7.52
N ILE A 108 -14.39 -20.17 -7.64
CA ILE A 108 -13.44 -19.62 -8.62
C ILE A 108 -14.00 -19.79 -10.04
N LEU A 109 -14.54 -20.97 -10.38
CA LEU A 109 -15.14 -21.20 -11.70
C LEU A 109 -16.32 -20.24 -11.97
N ILE A 110 -17.22 -20.09 -10.99
CA ILE A 110 -18.35 -19.16 -11.08
C ILE A 110 -17.86 -17.71 -11.23
N ALA A 111 -16.85 -17.32 -10.45
CA ALA A 111 -16.24 -15.99 -10.49
C ALA A 111 -15.59 -15.70 -11.85
N VAL A 112 -14.87 -16.66 -12.44
CA VAL A 112 -14.30 -16.54 -13.79
C VAL A 112 -15.39 -16.30 -14.83
N VAL A 113 -16.50 -17.05 -14.76
CA VAL A 113 -17.64 -16.86 -15.68
C VAL A 113 -18.24 -15.46 -15.52
N LEU A 114 -18.47 -15.00 -14.29
CA LEU A 114 -19.00 -13.65 -14.03
C LEU A 114 -18.06 -12.55 -14.56
N GLN A 115 -16.75 -12.73 -14.40
CA GLN A 115 -15.77 -11.78 -14.93
C GLN A 115 -15.69 -11.80 -16.46
N MET A 116 -15.85 -12.96 -17.10
CA MET A 116 -15.97 -13.04 -18.56
C MET A 116 -17.26 -12.39 -19.07
N ILE A 117 -18.38 -12.54 -18.36
CA ILE A 117 -19.64 -11.85 -18.69
C ILE A 117 -19.43 -10.33 -18.60
N ARG A 118 -18.74 -9.83 -17.56
CA ARG A 118 -18.38 -8.42 -17.46
C ARG A 118 -17.58 -7.95 -18.68
N GLN A 119 -16.55 -8.69 -19.07
CA GLN A 119 -15.72 -8.37 -20.24
C GLN A 119 -16.53 -8.28 -21.54
N PHE A 120 -17.59 -9.06 -21.67
CA PHE A 120 -18.50 -9.00 -22.80
C PHE A 120 -19.41 -7.75 -22.76
N LEU A 121 -19.90 -7.36 -21.58
CA LEU A 121 -20.83 -6.24 -21.39
C LEU A 121 -20.15 -4.87 -21.31
N GLN A 122 -18.83 -4.83 -21.28
CA GLN A 122 -18.07 -3.60 -21.05
C GLN A 122 -18.03 -2.69 -22.29
N PRO A 123 -17.92 -1.36 -22.11
CA PRO A 123 -17.80 -0.44 -23.24
C PRO A 123 -16.48 -0.64 -23.99
N SER A 124 -16.52 -0.51 -25.32
CA SER A 124 -15.33 -0.59 -26.17
C SER A 124 -14.39 0.60 -25.95
N VAL A 125 -13.10 0.32 -26.06
CA VAL A 125 -12.02 1.27 -25.87
C VAL A 125 -11.87 2.16 -27.11
N ASN A 126 -11.87 3.48 -26.93
CA ASN A 126 -11.72 4.42 -28.05
C ASN A 126 -10.26 4.87 -28.25
N PHE A 127 -9.55 4.20 -29.17
CA PHE A 127 -8.16 4.52 -29.52
C PHE A 127 -8.00 5.78 -30.38
N ASP A 128 -9.05 6.27 -31.03
CA ASP A 128 -8.99 7.45 -31.91
C ASP A 128 -8.84 8.78 -31.13
N ALA A 129 -8.98 8.74 -29.80
CA ALA A 129 -8.75 9.87 -28.89
C ALA A 129 -7.25 10.20 -28.68
N PHE A 130 -6.33 9.43 -29.26
CA PHE A 130 -4.88 9.56 -29.07
C PHE A 130 -4.28 10.73 -29.88
N LYS A 131 -4.55 11.99 -29.49
CA LYS A 131 -3.91 13.16 -30.12
C LYS A 131 -2.44 13.29 -29.73
N ASN A 132 -1.60 13.67 -30.69
CA ASN A 132 -0.18 13.94 -30.48
C ASN A 132 0.03 15.15 -29.56
N LYS A 133 1.04 15.07 -28.69
CA LYS A 133 1.32 16.09 -27.66
C LYS A 133 1.60 17.49 -28.24
N LYS A 134 2.11 17.56 -29.48
CA LYS A 134 2.42 18.82 -30.18
C LYS A 134 1.17 19.62 -30.56
N ASP A 135 0.03 18.96 -30.67
CA ASP A 135 -1.24 19.57 -31.08
C ASP A 135 -2.11 19.99 -29.90
N ARG A 136 -1.55 19.96 -28.67
CA ARG A 136 -2.30 20.27 -27.45
C ARG A 136 -2.34 21.77 -27.15
N PRO A 137 -3.49 22.28 -26.71
CA PRO A 137 -3.65 23.67 -26.32
C PRO A 137 -2.83 24.05 -25.07
N SER A 138 -2.58 25.36 -24.93
CA SER A 138 -1.92 25.92 -23.74
C SER A 138 -2.81 25.84 -22.50
N HIS A 139 -2.21 25.90 -21.30
CA HIS A 139 -2.95 25.91 -20.03
C HIS A 139 -4.00 27.03 -19.96
N ASN A 140 -3.68 28.23 -20.45
CA ASN A 140 -4.64 29.35 -20.47
C ASN A 140 -5.86 29.03 -21.35
N THR A 141 -5.66 28.33 -22.47
CA THR A 141 -6.73 27.92 -23.37
C THR A 141 -7.64 26.88 -22.70
N THR A 142 -7.05 25.85 -22.09
CA THR A 142 -7.80 24.77 -21.42
C THR A 142 -8.52 25.25 -20.17
N ALA A 143 -7.91 26.16 -19.41
CA ALA A 143 -8.54 26.80 -18.25
C ALA A 143 -9.79 27.61 -18.64
N ASN A 144 -9.76 28.28 -19.80
CA ASN A 144 -10.91 29.01 -20.33
C ASN A 144 -12.03 28.08 -20.82
N GLU A 145 -11.67 26.94 -21.42
CA GLU A 145 -12.64 25.91 -21.85
C GLU A 145 -13.29 25.22 -20.65
N ALA A 146 -12.50 24.81 -19.66
CA ALA A 146 -13.00 24.22 -18.41
C ALA A 146 -13.94 25.18 -17.65
N LYS A 147 -13.66 26.50 -17.68
CA LYS A 147 -14.55 27.54 -17.12
C LYS A 147 -15.92 27.57 -17.81
N LYS A 148 -16.00 27.16 -19.08
CA LYS A 148 -17.25 27.14 -19.86
C LYS A 148 -17.99 25.80 -19.76
N SER A 149 -17.28 24.69 -19.63
CA SER A 149 -17.88 23.34 -19.71
C SER A 149 -18.10 22.64 -18.37
N VAL A 150 -17.29 22.93 -17.34
CA VAL A 150 -17.32 22.23 -16.05
C VAL A 150 -17.66 23.15 -14.88
N TYR A 151 -17.24 24.41 -14.95
CA TYR A 151 -17.51 25.38 -13.87
C TYR A 151 -18.93 25.95 -13.96
N ASP A 152 -19.84 25.36 -13.18
CA ASP A 152 -21.20 25.85 -12.99
C ASP A 152 -21.20 27.05 -12.02
N LYS A 153 -21.26 28.26 -12.60
CA LYS A 153 -21.28 29.54 -11.86
C LYS A 153 -22.47 29.67 -10.91
N ASP A 154 -23.63 29.15 -11.28
CA ASP A 154 -24.86 29.28 -10.51
C ASP A 154 -24.82 28.34 -9.30
N LYS A 155 -24.34 27.12 -9.50
CA LYS A 155 -24.09 26.17 -8.41
C LYS A 155 -22.98 26.65 -7.48
N ALA A 156 -21.88 27.19 -8.02
CA ALA A 156 -20.78 27.73 -7.22
C ALA A 156 -21.21 28.95 -6.39
N SER A 157 -21.95 29.90 -6.98
CA SER A 157 -22.50 31.06 -6.27
C SER A 157 -23.53 30.66 -5.22
N THR A 158 -24.40 29.67 -5.51
CA THR A 158 -25.33 29.11 -4.53
C THR A 158 -24.60 28.49 -3.33
N MET A 159 -23.56 27.69 -3.59
CA MET A 159 -22.76 27.08 -2.52
C MET A 159 -21.98 28.13 -1.73
N LYS A 160 -21.44 29.16 -2.39
CA LYS A 160 -20.77 30.29 -1.75
C LYS A 160 -21.72 31.04 -0.82
N ASN A 161 -22.91 31.41 -1.27
CA ASN A 161 -23.89 32.12 -0.44
C ASN A 161 -24.30 31.30 0.79
N LYS A 162 -24.46 29.98 0.64
CA LYS A 162 -24.71 29.06 1.76
C LYS A 162 -23.51 28.90 2.69
N ALA A 163 -22.28 29.05 2.18
CA ALA A 163 -21.05 29.00 2.97
C ALA A 163 -20.77 30.33 3.69
N GLU A 164 -21.21 31.47 3.16
CA GLU A 164 -21.03 32.80 3.78
C GLU A 164 -21.88 33.01 5.04
N SER A 165 -22.98 32.26 5.21
CA SER A 165 -23.74 32.20 6.47
C SER A 165 -23.02 31.46 7.61
N ASP A 166 -21.84 30.91 7.35
CA ASP A 166 -21.07 30.12 8.30
C ASP A 166 -20.28 31.00 9.27
N LYS A 167 -20.14 30.55 10.53
CA LYS A 167 -19.65 31.40 11.64
C LYS A 167 -18.13 31.61 11.64
N THR A 168 -17.39 30.84 10.86
CA THR A 168 -15.92 30.84 10.84
C THR A 168 -15.38 31.91 9.89
N LYS A 169 -14.83 33.00 10.46
CA LYS A 169 -14.16 34.06 9.68
C LYS A 169 -12.64 33.88 9.68
N GLY A 170 -12.02 34.24 8.56
CA GLY A 170 -10.57 34.34 8.41
C GLY A 170 -9.83 33.02 8.10
N SER A 171 -8.71 33.18 7.42
CA SER A 171 -7.74 32.13 7.12
C SER A 171 -6.89 31.83 8.36
N ARG A 172 -6.68 30.55 8.68
CA ARG A 172 -5.78 30.09 9.76
C ARG A 172 -5.30 28.67 9.49
N TYR A 173 -4.40 28.14 10.31
CA TYR A 173 -3.93 26.77 10.15
C TYR A 173 -5.07 25.75 10.12
N TYR A 174 -5.03 24.91 9.09
CA TYR A 174 -6.04 23.89 8.76
C TYR A 174 -7.43 24.45 8.44
N HIS A 175 -7.53 25.72 8.08
CA HIS A 175 -8.81 26.34 7.82
C HIS A 175 -8.72 27.47 6.78
N ALA A 176 -9.20 27.18 5.57
CA ALA A 176 -9.38 28.18 4.54
C ALA A 176 -10.68 28.98 4.74
N SER A 177 -10.60 30.27 4.46
CA SER A 177 -11.77 31.16 4.40
C SER A 177 -12.63 30.83 3.18
N VAL A 178 -13.93 31.15 3.25
CA VAL A 178 -14.85 30.97 2.12
C VAL A 178 -14.38 31.74 0.89
N GLN A 179 -13.75 32.91 1.09
CA GLN A 179 -13.18 33.71 0.01
C GLN A 179 -12.02 33.00 -0.70
N GLU A 180 -11.10 32.38 0.04
CA GLU A 180 -9.98 31.60 -0.53
C GLU A 180 -10.47 30.34 -1.26
N ILE A 181 -11.55 29.71 -0.75
CA ILE A 181 -12.16 28.55 -1.40
C ILE A 181 -12.92 28.98 -2.68
N ALA A 182 -13.52 30.18 -2.67
CA ALA A 182 -14.25 30.73 -3.82
C ALA A 182 -13.33 31.28 -4.93
N ASP A 183 -12.07 31.64 -4.64
CA ASP A 183 -11.12 32.02 -5.68
C ASP A 183 -10.71 30.79 -6.49
N ILE A 184 -11.29 30.64 -7.67
CA ILE A 184 -11.05 29.51 -8.56
C ILE A 184 -9.72 29.56 -9.30
N ASN A 185 -8.99 30.67 -9.23
CA ASN A 185 -7.79 30.84 -10.06
C ASN A 185 -6.53 30.20 -9.45
N HIS A 186 -6.55 29.86 -8.15
CA HIS A 186 -5.39 29.33 -7.45
C HIS A 186 -5.79 28.27 -6.44
N VAL A 187 -5.03 27.18 -6.37
CA VAL A 187 -5.15 26.16 -5.33
C VAL A 187 -3.88 26.16 -4.46
N PRO A 188 -3.99 25.79 -3.17
CA PRO A 188 -2.85 25.92 -2.25
C PRO A 188 -1.65 25.05 -2.67
N TYR A 189 -1.90 23.91 -3.33
CA TYR A 189 -0.86 23.00 -3.79
C TYR A 189 -0.19 23.41 -5.13
N ASP A 190 -0.55 24.57 -5.71
CA ASP A 190 0.22 25.22 -6.79
C ASP A 190 1.37 26.07 -6.26
N VAL A 191 1.38 26.33 -4.94
CA VAL A 191 2.32 27.29 -4.33
C VAL A 191 3.73 26.71 -4.30
N VAL A 192 4.60 27.32 -5.11
CA VAL A 192 6.03 27.01 -5.16
C VAL A 192 6.84 27.84 -4.16
N SER A 193 6.40 29.07 -3.86
CA SER A 193 7.15 29.98 -2.97
C SER A 193 7.24 29.42 -1.54
N GLY A 194 8.36 29.66 -0.86
CA GLY A 194 8.61 29.20 0.52
C GLY A 194 8.98 27.72 0.69
N THR A 195 8.71 26.87 -0.30
CA THR A 195 8.91 25.40 -0.22
C THR A 195 10.37 24.98 -0.02
N LYS A 196 11.31 25.76 -0.57
CA LYS A 196 12.76 25.54 -0.38
C LYS A 196 13.18 25.51 1.09
N LYS A 197 12.51 26.26 1.96
CA LYS A 197 12.81 26.30 3.42
C LYS A 197 12.51 24.96 4.10
N PHE A 198 11.64 24.14 3.52
CA PHE A 198 11.23 22.84 4.03
C PHE A 198 11.95 21.68 3.32
N ASN A 199 13.01 21.98 2.56
CA ASN A 199 13.72 21.05 1.68
C ASN A 199 12.82 20.40 0.61
N VAL A 200 11.75 21.09 0.22
CA VAL A 200 10.82 20.66 -0.83
C VAL A 200 11.11 21.50 -2.08
N LYS A 201 11.78 20.91 -3.08
CA LYS A 201 12.15 21.61 -4.32
C LYS A 201 11.01 21.54 -5.34
N LEU A 202 10.00 22.35 -5.12
CA LEU A 202 8.93 22.63 -6.09
C LEU A 202 9.36 23.72 -7.07
N SER A 203 8.80 23.67 -8.28
CA SER A 203 9.01 24.60 -9.38
C SER A 203 7.76 24.63 -10.26
N GLY A 204 7.64 25.65 -11.10
CA GLY A 204 6.52 25.77 -12.04
C GLY A 204 6.36 24.56 -12.98
N THR A 205 7.42 23.77 -13.20
CA THR A 205 7.38 22.63 -14.14
C THR A 205 7.24 21.26 -13.50
N ASN A 206 7.41 21.13 -12.17
CA ASN A 206 7.38 19.83 -11.48
C ASN A 206 6.36 19.74 -10.34
N HIS A 207 5.66 20.83 -10.01
CA HIS A 207 4.74 20.84 -8.88
C HIS A 207 3.61 19.82 -9.04
N ARG A 208 3.04 19.69 -10.25
CA ARG A 208 1.97 18.71 -10.53
C ARG A 208 2.37 17.26 -10.27
N ALA A 209 3.60 16.90 -10.61
CA ALA A 209 4.14 15.56 -10.36
C ALA A 209 4.47 15.31 -8.88
N LYS A 210 4.67 16.37 -8.09
CA LYS A 210 5.11 16.28 -6.68
C LYS A 210 4.00 16.42 -5.65
N THR A 211 2.80 16.84 -6.05
CA THR A 211 1.68 17.09 -5.13
C THR A 211 0.53 16.13 -5.41
N LEU A 212 -0.07 15.58 -4.36
CA LEU A 212 -1.22 14.67 -4.46
C LEU A 212 -2.50 15.39 -4.91
N GLY A 213 -2.58 16.72 -4.74
CA GLY A 213 -3.71 17.53 -5.21
C GLY A 213 -3.87 17.57 -6.74
N HIS A 214 -2.80 17.28 -7.48
CA HIS A 214 -2.79 17.18 -8.94
C HIS A 214 -2.96 15.75 -9.46
N ASP A 215 -3.03 14.76 -8.58
CA ASP A 215 -3.37 13.42 -9.01
C ASP A 215 -4.83 13.41 -9.52
N PRO A 216 -5.14 12.82 -10.68
CA PRO A 216 -6.49 12.91 -11.23
C PRO A 216 -7.58 12.22 -10.39
N TRP A 217 -7.22 11.29 -9.50
CA TRP A 217 -8.15 10.56 -8.65
C TRP A 217 -7.95 10.92 -7.18
N LEU A 218 -6.72 10.83 -6.70
CA LEU A 218 -6.37 11.23 -5.34
C LEU A 218 -6.58 12.73 -5.15
N GLY A 219 -6.47 13.56 -6.19
CA GLY A 219 -6.71 15.00 -6.11
C GLY A 219 -8.14 15.35 -5.72
N TYR A 220 -9.15 14.54 -6.07
CA TYR A 220 -10.51 14.77 -5.56
C TYR A 220 -10.60 14.61 -4.04
N LEU A 221 -9.77 13.76 -3.45
CA LEU A 221 -9.67 13.61 -1.99
C LEU A 221 -8.69 14.63 -1.40
N PHE A 222 -7.40 14.49 -1.72
CA PHE A 222 -6.32 15.30 -1.17
C PHE A 222 -6.43 16.76 -1.59
N GLY A 223 -6.72 17.06 -2.86
CA GLY A 223 -6.88 18.42 -3.35
C GLY A 223 -8.07 19.15 -2.72
N THR A 224 -9.22 18.47 -2.58
CA THR A 224 -10.37 19.03 -1.84
C THR A 224 -10.02 19.29 -0.37
N CYS A 225 -9.38 18.33 0.32
CA CYS A 225 -8.90 18.52 1.69
C CYS A 225 -7.90 19.69 1.80
N ASN A 226 -6.97 19.79 0.85
CA ASN A 226 -5.95 20.82 0.78
C ASN A 226 -6.57 22.21 0.62
N ILE A 227 -7.54 22.38 -0.28
CA ILE A 227 -8.30 23.62 -0.46
C ILE A 227 -9.01 24.03 0.82
N LEU A 228 -9.65 23.09 1.53
CA LEU A 228 -10.40 23.38 2.75
C LEU A 228 -9.52 23.80 3.93
N THR A 229 -8.27 23.34 3.93
CA THR A 229 -7.37 23.46 5.08
C THR A 229 -6.20 24.41 4.84
N ASN A 230 -6.10 25.01 3.65
CA ASN A 230 -4.93 25.77 3.20
C ASN A 230 -3.64 24.98 3.42
N THR A 231 -3.62 23.76 2.88
CA THR A 231 -2.46 22.86 2.93
C THR A 231 -2.07 22.37 1.55
N MET A 232 -0.91 21.75 1.44
CA MET A 232 -0.42 21.07 0.24
C MET A 232 0.14 19.71 0.64
N SER A 233 -0.48 18.63 0.15
CA SER A 233 -0.01 17.26 0.37
C SER A 233 0.95 16.82 -0.73
N LEU A 234 2.13 16.34 -0.34
CA LEU A 234 3.20 15.97 -1.25
C LEU A 234 3.20 14.45 -1.52
N GLY A 235 3.78 14.05 -2.66
CA GLY A 235 3.93 12.65 -3.05
C GLY A 235 5.13 11.95 -2.40
N LYS A 236 5.43 10.74 -2.90
CA LYS A 236 6.46 9.84 -2.39
C LYS A 236 7.83 10.50 -2.18
N ASP A 237 8.30 11.33 -3.12
CA ASP A 237 9.60 12.03 -3.05
C ASP A 237 9.80 12.92 -1.83
N ASN A 238 8.71 13.31 -1.19
CA ASN A 238 8.75 14.15 -0.01
C ASN A 238 8.14 13.41 1.20
N ALA A 239 8.23 12.07 1.20
CA ALA A 239 7.75 11.19 2.27
C ALA A 239 6.30 11.49 2.70
N PHE A 240 5.44 11.84 1.74
CA PHE A 240 4.03 12.17 1.98
C PHE A 240 3.79 13.31 2.99
N ARG A 241 4.77 14.20 3.15
CA ARG A 241 4.66 15.39 4.01
C ARG A 241 3.56 16.32 3.51
N THR A 242 3.00 17.10 4.44
CA THR A 242 2.00 18.13 4.14
C THR A 242 2.52 19.46 4.63
N LEU A 243 2.33 20.54 3.88
CA LEU A 243 2.74 21.90 4.27
C LEU A 243 1.53 22.80 4.44
N HIS A 244 1.61 23.76 5.35
CA HIS A 244 0.67 24.88 5.40
C HIS A 244 1.01 25.92 4.36
N VAL A 245 -0.03 26.41 3.69
CA VAL A 245 0.03 27.46 2.68
C VAL A 245 -0.65 28.68 3.26
N GLY A 246 0.02 29.82 3.19
CA GLY A 246 -0.50 31.10 3.66
C GLY A 246 0.15 32.24 2.91
N LYS A 247 0.23 33.41 3.54
CA LYS A 247 0.82 34.61 2.96
C LYS A 247 2.20 34.86 3.57
N ASP A 248 3.17 35.22 2.73
CA ASP A 248 4.49 35.67 3.16
C ASP A 248 4.47 37.15 3.61
N THR A 249 5.64 37.67 4.00
CA THR A 249 5.81 39.07 4.44
C THR A 249 5.48 40.11 3.37
N SER A 250 5.34 39.69 2.11
CA SER A 250 4.95 40.53 0.97
C SER A 250 3.51 40.26 0.50
N ASP A 251 2.71 39.61 1.34
CA ASP A 251 1.32 39.20 1.09
C ASP A 251 1.13 38.23 -0.08
N LYS A 252 2.20 37.52 -0.49
CA LYS A 252 2.15 36.54 -1.59
C LYS A 252 1.93 35.12 -1.05
N PRO A 253 1.21 34.25 -1.78
CA PRO A 253 1.05 32.84 -1.39
C PRO A 253 2.41 32.13 -1.26
N ALA A 254 2.65 31.53 -0.09
CA ALA A 254 3.88 30.79 0.21
C ALA A 254 3.60 29.61 1.17
N ALA A 255 4.44 28.58 1.10
CA ALA A 255 4.53 27.57 2.15
C ALA A 255 5.15 28.22 3.41
N ILE A 256 4.43 28.14 4.53
CA ILE A 256 4.78 28.87 5.77
C ILE A 256 5.14 27.97 6.95
N ALA A 257 4.67 26.71 6.99
CA ALA A 257 4.95 25.77 8.07
C ALA A 257 4.77 24.31 7.64
N GLU A 258 5.34 23.37 8.40
CA GLU A 258 4.95 21.95 8.32
C GLU A 258 3.52 21.78 8.81
N ALA A 259 2.78 20.90 8.13
CA ALA A 259 1.46 20.46 8.51
C ALA A 259 1.45 18.94 8.74
N ASN A 260 0.48 18.50 9.52
CA ASN A 260 0.26 17.09 9.79
C ASN A 260 -0.89 16.57 8.92
N LEU A 261 -0.62 15.49 8.19
CA LEU A 261 -1.58 14.90 7.25
C LEU A 261 -2.86 14.40 7.96
N ILE A 262 -2.72 13.78 9.13
CA ILE A 262 -3.87 13.27 9.92
C ILE A 262 -4.74 14.46 10.38
N LYS A 263 -4.10 15.52 10.89
CA LYS A 263 -4.82 16.75 11.26
C LYS A 263 -5.52 17.40 10.08
N MET A 264 -4.91 17.41 8.89
CA MET A 264 -5.60 17.89 7.69
C MET A 264 -6.95 17.18 7.49
N PHE A 265 -6.97 15.84 7.52
CA PHE A 265 -8.21 15.08 7.40
C PHE A 265 -9.18 15.33 8.55
N GLU A 266 -8.69 15.37 9.80
CA GLU A 266 -9.53 15.67 10.97
C GLU A 266 -10.24 17.03 10.83
N TYR A 267 -9.51 18.06 10.40
CA TYR A 267 -10.07 19.40 10.21
C TYR A 267 -10.99 19.46 8.98
N THR A 268 -10.73 18.70 7.92
CA THR A 268 -11.70 18.53 6.83
C THR A 268 -13.00 17.91 7.32
N VAL A 269 -12.95 16.88 8.18
CA VAL A 269 -14.16 16.26 8.77
C VAL A 269 -14.89 17.25 9.68
N LYS A 270 -14.17 18.04 10.48
CA LYS A 270 -14.77 19.13 11.27
C LYS A 270 -15.47 20.14 10.36
N ARG A 271 -14.82 20.57 9.28
CA ARG A 271 -15.37 21.50 8.29
C ARG A 271 -16.63 20.94 7.61
N TYR A 272 -16.66 19.63 7.32
CA TYR A 272 -17.85 18.97 6.77
C TYR A 272 -19.04 19.01 7.74
N LYS A 273 -18.79 18.84 9.05
CA LYS A 273 -19.81 18.95 10.10
C LYS A 273 -20.32 20.39 10.27
N GLU A 274 -19.43 21.38 10.12
CA GLU A 274 -19.78 22.81 10.20
C GLU A 274 -20.58 23.27 8.98
N SER A 275 -20.08 23.00 7.77
CA SER A 275 -20.69 23.49 6.53
C SER A 275 -20.42 22.57 5.35
N LYS A 276 -21.44 21.78 5.02
CA LYS A 276 -21.47 20.95 3.80
C LYS A 276 -21.36 21.80 2.52
N ALA A 277 -21.83 23.06 2.56
CA ALA A 277 -21.73 23.99 1.44
C ALA A 277 -20.27 24.35 1.12
N THR A 278 -19.43 24.50 2.15
CA THR A 278 -18.00 24.77 1.99
C THR A 278 -17.27 23.61 1.31
N ILE A 279 -17.63 22.37 1.67
CA ILE A 279 -17.11 21.15 1.04
C ILE A 279 -17.52 21.09 -0.44
N GLY A 280 -18.79 21.37 -0.73
CA GLY A 280 -19.29 21.44 -2.11
C GLY A 280 -18.55 22.48 -2.95
N LEU A 281 -18.27 23.67 -2.39
CA LEU A 281 -17.53 24.72 -3.08
C LEU A 281 -16.06 24.32 -3.33
N ALA A 282 -15.39 23.72 -2.34
CA ALA A 282 -14.02 23.23 -2.50
C ALA A 282 -13.92 22.11 -3.54
N PHE A 283 -14.90 21.20 -3.57
CA PHE A 283 -14.98 20.14 -4.58
C PHE A 283 -15.19 20.72 -5.98
N ILE A 284 -16.07 21.72 -6.15
CA ILE A 284 -16.27 22.39 -7.45
C ILE A 284 -14.97 23.05 -7.93
N LYS A 285 -14.25 23.72 -7.02
CA LYS A 285 -12.93 24.30 -7.32
C LYS A 285 -11.91 23.22 -7.71
N GLN A 286 -11.87 22.09 -7.01
CA GLN A 286 -11.00 20.96 -7.35
C GLN A 286 -11.32 20.35 -8.71
N ALA A 287 -12.60 20.13 -9.01
CA ALA A 287 -13.05 19.59 -10.29
C ALA A 287 -12.68 20.51 -11.46
N TYR A 288 -12.81 21.83 -11.25
CA TYR A 288 -12.35 22.83 -12.20
C TYR A 288 -10.83 22.76 -12.42
N HIS A 289 -10.05 22.70 -11.33
CA HIS A 289 -8.58 22.68 -11.36
C HIS A 289 -8.03 21.45 -12.10
N ILE A 290 -8.56 20.25 -11.81
CA ILE A 290 -8.19 19.02 -12.53
C ILE A 290 -8.50 19.17 -14.03
N LYS A 291 -9.67 19.72 -14.38
CA LYS A 291 -10.08 19.86 -15.78
C LYS A 291 -9.25 20.89 -16.55
N SER A 292 -8.85 21.99 -15.91
CA SER A 292 -7.98 22.99 -16.56
C SER A 292 -6.61 22.43 -16.87
N ASP A 293 -6.10 21.53 -16.03
CA ASP A 293 -4.76 20.97 -16.17
C ASP A 293 -4.71 19.75 -17.10
N GLU A 294 -5.76 18.92 -17.10
CA GLU A 294 -5.87 17.65 -17.85
C GLU A 294 -5.43 17.78 -19.32
N TYR A 295 -5.97 18.76 -20.07
CA TYR A 295 -5.67 18.89 -21.52
C TYR A 295 -4.55 19.87 -21.85
N SER A 296 -3.89 20.42 -20.83
CA SER A 296 -2.79 21.35 -21.03
C SER A 296 -1.57 20.63 -21.63
N LYS A 297 -0.65 21.40 -22.23
CA LYS A 297 0.60 20.88 -22.79
C LYS A 297 1.46 20.11 -21.78
N GLU A 298 1.40 20.50 -20.52
CA GLU A 298 2.13 19.87 -19.40
C GLU A 298 1.43 18.61 -18.88
N GLY A 299 0.10 18.51 -19.06
CA GLY A 299 -0.71 17.35 -18.65
C GLY A 299 -0.78 17.14 -17.14
N LEU A 300 -1.46 16.06 -16.76
CA LEU A 300 -1.49 15.52 -15.39
C LEU A 300 -0.95 14.08 -15.40
N SER A 301 -0.40 13.62 -14.29
CA SER A 301 0.07 12.23 -14.17
C SER A 301 -1.05 11.21 -14.37
N LEU A 302 -0.71 9.94 -14.60
CA LEU A 302 -1.69 8.88 -14.44
C LEU A 302 -2.09 8.76 -12.95
N PRO A 303 -3.33 8.32 -12.65
CA PRO A 303 -3.79 8.11 -11.29
C PRO A 303 -2.84 7.26 -10.45
N PHE A 304 -2.69 7.62 -9.18
CA PHE A 304 -1.92 6.95 -8.14
C PHE A 304 -0.40 6.93 -8.32
N LEU A 305 0.15 7.43 -9.44
CA LEU A 305 1.60 7.38 -9.67
C LEU A 305 2.39 8.13 -8.61
N GLN A 306 1.86 9.23 -8.08
CA GLN A 306 2.49 10.00 -7.00
C GLN A 306 2.64 9.24 -5.68
N LEU A 307 1.97 8.08 -5.51
CA LEU A 307 2.14 7.18 -4.37
C LEU A 307 3.25 6.17 -4.55
N LEU A 308 3.61 5.86 -5.80
CA LEU A 308 4.39 4.68 -6.16
C LEU A 308 5.76 5.04 -6.73
N VAL A 309 5.80 6.12 -7.51
CA VAL A 309 6.90 6.45 -8.39
C VAL A 309 7.38 7.86 -8.10
N ASP A 310 8.67 8.08 -8.33
CA ASP A 310 9.30 9.36 -8.06
C ASP A 310 8.90 10.38 -9.15
N SER A 311 8.83 11.65 -8.78
CA SER A 311 8.23 12.68 -9.63
C SER A 311 9.00 12.96 -10.92
N ASP A 312 10.29 12.63 -10.97
CA ASP A 312 11.11 12.77 -12.19
C ASP A 312 10.65 11.78 -13.27
N ILE A 313 10.33 10.54 -12.89
CA ILE A 313 9.77 9.53 -13.81
C ILE A 313 8.35 9.91 -14.22
N ILE A 314 7.53 10.42 -13.30
CA ILE A 314 6.17 10.90 -13.61
C ILE A 314 6.23 12.05 -14.63
N LYS A 315 7.18 12.96 -14.45
CA LYS A 315 7.41 14.08 -15.36
C LYS A 315 7.86 13.58 -16.73
N GLU A 316 8.78 12.62 -16.81
CA GLU A 316 9.24 12.02 -18.07
C GLU A 316 8.11 11.31 -18.82
N LEU A 317 7.20 10.63 -18.11
CA LEU A 317 6.00 10.02 -18.69
C LEU A 317 5.07 11.07 -19.29
N CYS A 318 4.74 12.12 -18.53
CA CYS A 318 3.96 13.26 -19.06
C CYS A 318 4.69 13.95 -20.21
N GLU A 319 6.02 14.05 -20.14
CA GLU A 319 6.87 14.63 -21.19
C GLU A 319 6.80 13.85 -22.49
N SER A 320 6.79 12.52 -22.38
CA SER A 320 6.58 11.53 -23.45
C SER A 320 5.12 11.44 -23.93
N GLY A 321 4.21 12.19 -23.30
CA GLY A 321 2.80 12.25 -23.64
C GLY A 321 1.99 11.08 -23.09
N ILE A 322 2.45 10.41 -22.03
CA ILE A 322 1.71 9.39 -21.29
C ILE A 322 1.16 10.08 -20.02
N ASP A 323 -0.04 10.65 -20.13
CA ASP A 323 -0.65 11.52 -19.11
C ASP A 323 -2.18 11.36 -19.04
N TYR A 324 -2.81 11.95 -18.04
CA TYR A 324 -4.26 11.90 -17.80
C TYR A 324 -5.11 12.43 -18.95
N ALA A 325 -4.62 13.37 -19.75
CA ALA A 325 -5.30 13.81 -20.96
C ALA A 325 -5.60 12.64 -21.91
N LYS A 326 -4.65 11.68 -21.99
CA LYS A 326 -4.81 10.44 -22.76
C LYS A 326 -5.67 9.41 -22.04
N LEU A 327 -6.01 9.59 -20.77
CA LEU A 327 -7.10 8.91 -20.08
C LEU A 327 -8.50 9.39 -20.55
N ASN A 328 -8.69 10.15 -21.65
CA ASN A 328 -10.01 10.20 -22.31
C ASN A 328 -10.48 8.83 -22.87
N PHE A 329 -9.55 7.88 -22.93
CA PHE A 329 -9.74 6.44 -22.98
C PHE A 329 -10.43 5.83 -21.72
N LEU A 330 -10.44 6.53 -20.57
CA LEU A 330 -11.07 6.16 -19.30
C LEU A 330 -12.53 6.54 -19.11
N GLY A 331 -13.21 7.19 -20.06
CA GLY A 331 -14.67 7.12 -20.06
C GLY A 331 -15.11 5.65 -20.11
N SER A 332 -14.51 4.88 -21.00
CA SER A 332 -14.69 3.42 -21.12
C SER A 332 -13.88 2.64 -20.06
N VAL A 333 -12.59 2.94 -19.87
CA VAL A 333 -11.74 2.15 -18.95
C VAL A 333 -12.06 2.40 -17.47
N GLY A 334 -12.47 3.61 -17.09
CA GLY A 334 -12.98 3.88 -15.73
C GLY A 334 -14.28 3.13 -15.46
N VAL A 335 -15.20 3.08 -16.44
CA VAL A 335 -16.41 2.24 -16.35
C VAL A 335 -16.04 0.75 -16.28
N GLN A 336 -15.06 0.29 -17.06
CA GLN A 336 -14.56 -1.09 -17.00
C GLN A 336 -14.00 -1.44 -15.61
N THR A 337 -13.22 -0.55 -14.99
CA THR A 337 -12.68 -0.72 -13.64
C THR A 337 -13.79 -0.69 -12.59
N VAL A 338 -14.76 0.22 -12.68
CA VAL A 338 -15.92 0.26 -11.76
C VAL A 338 -16.76 -1.01 -11.89
N LEU A 339 -16.97 -1.50 -13.11
CA LEU A 339 -17.65 -2.78 -13.35
C LEU A 339 -16.85 -3.96 -12.79
N ALA A 340 -15.50 -3.92 -12.86
CA ALA A 340 -14.63 -4.94 -12.27
C ALA A 340 -14.83 -5.00 -10.75
N GLU A 341 -14.71 -3.86 -10.09
CA GLU A 341 -14.90 -3.74 -8.64
C GLU A 341 -16.32 -4.12 -8.19
N MET A 342 -17.34 -3.79 -8.98
CA MET A 342 -18.71 -4.20 -8.70
C MET A 342 -18.87 -5.73 -8.74
N ILE A 343 -18.29 -6.39 -9.74
CA ILE A 343 -18.32 -7.85 -9.86
C ILE A 343 -17.51 -8.50 -8.74
N ASN A 344 -16.34 -7.95 -8.41
CA ASN A 344 -15.54 -8.42 -7.27
C ASN A 344 -16.30 -8.28 -5.95
N TYR A 345 -17.05 -7.20 -5.76
CA TYR A 345 -17.91 -7.02 -4.60
C TYR A 345 -19.03 -8.07 -4.55
N ILE A 346 -19.70 -8.35 -5.68
CA ILE A 346 -20.72 -9.40 -5.76
C ILE A 346 -20.13 -10.77 -5.41
N ILE A 347 -18.97 -11.11 -6.00
CA ILE A 347 -18.23 -12.35 -5.73
C ILE A 347 -17.86 -12.42 -4.24
N SER A 348 -17.32 -11.34 -3.68
CA SER A 348 -16.92 -11.25 -2.28
C SER A 348 -18.07 -11.52 -1.31
N VAL A 349 -19.22 -10.86 -1.53
CA VAL A 349 -20.41 -11.01 -0.69
C VAL A 349 -20.97 -12.42 -0.81
N ALA A 350 -21.13 -12.93 -2.03
CA ALA A 350 -21.68 -14.26 -2.27
C ALA A 350 -20.77 -15.37 -1.68
N HIS A 351 -19.45 -15.25 -1.85
CA HIS A 351 -18.49 -16.19 -1.29
C HIS A 351 -18.51 -16.20 0.25
N ARG A 352 -18.55 -15.02 0.88
CA ARG A 352 -18.64 -14.91 2.35
C ARG A 352 -19.93 -15.52 2.88
N ILE A 353 -21.06 -15.34 2.19
CA ILE A 353 -22.32 -16.02 2.54
C ILE A 353 -22.15 -17.54 2.47
N THR A 354 -21.50 -18.06 1.43
CA THR A 354 -21.23 -19.50 1.30
C THR A 354 -20.39 -20.03 2.45
N ILE A 355 -19.30 -19.35 2.82
CA ILE A 355 -18.47 -19.74 3.97
C ILE A 355 -19.31 -19.81 5.25
N ILE A 356 -20.10 -18.77 5.54
CA ILE A 356 -20.94 -18.73 6.73
C ILE A 356 -21.93 -19.89 6.72
N CYS A 357 -22.60 -20.16 5.60
CA CYS A 357 -23.54 -21.27 5.48
C CYS A 357 -22.87 -22.65 5.68
N GLU A 358 -21.64 -22.84 5.17
CA GLU A 358 -20.88 -24.08 5.38
C GLU A 358 -20.52 -24.32 6.85
N GLU A 359 -20.09 -23.27 7.55
CA GLU A 359 -19.73 -23.36 8.97
C GLU A 359 -20.93 -23.67 9.84
N ASN A 360 -22.06 -23.00 9.62
CA ASN A 360 -23.31 -23.28 10.34
C ASN A 360 -23.79 -24.72 10.09
N LYS A 361 -23.67 -25.20 8.85
CA LYS A 361 -24.02 -26.58 8.51
C LYS A 361 -23.12 -27.59 9.21
N LYS A 362 -21.81 -27.33 9.34
CA LYS A 362 -20.88 -28.17 10.11
C LYS A 362 -21.23 -28.21 11.59
N ASN A 363 -21.74 -27.10 12.14
CA ASN A 363 -22.10 -26.98 13.55
C ASN A 363 -23.55 -27.41 13.86
N ASN A 364 -24.32 -27.88 12.86
CA ASN A 364 -25.77 -28.16 12.97
C ASN A 364 -26.60 -26.97 13.50
N GLU A 365 -26.18 -25.75 13.19
CA GLU A 365 -26.85 -24.52 13.64
C GLU A 365 -27.76 -23.95 12.52
N THR A 366 -28.90 -23.38 12.92
CA THR A 366 -29.81 -22.69 11.99
C THR A 366 -29.57 -21.19 12.09
N ILE A 367 -29.10 -20.57 11.01
CA ILE A 367 -28.77 -19.13 11.03
C ILE A 367 -30.00 -18.28 10.71
N THR A 368 -30.29 -17.30 11.57
CA THR A 368 -31.31 -16.27 11.29
C THR A 368 -30.75 -15.15 10.40
N LYS A 369 -31.63 -14.42 9.72
CA LYS A 369 -31.24 -13.30 8.83
C LYS A 369 -30.41 -12.23 9.55
N ASP A 370 -30.73 -11.93 10.81
CA ASP A 370 -30.02 -10.91 11.59
C ASP A 370 -28.63 -11.39 12.01
N GLN A 371 -28.49 -12.67 12.36
CA GLN A 371 -27.19 -13.30 12.65
C GLN A 371 -26.30 -13.36 11.40
N LEU A 372 -26.86 -13.66 10.22
CA LEU A 372 -26.13 -13.62 8.95
C LEU A 372 -25.57 -12.21 8.68
N LEU A 373 -26.41 -11.17 8.81
CA LEU A 373 -26.00 -9.78 8.61
C LEU A 373 -24.95 -9.32 9.63
N GLN A 374 -25.03 -9.79 10.87
CA GLN A 374 -24.03 -9.51 11.90
C GLN A 374 -22.69 -10.20 11.58
N SER A 375 -22.71 -11.45 11.15
CA SER A 375 -21.52 -12.20 10.75
C SER A 375 -20.85 -11.63 9.50
N LEU A 376 -21.61 -11.10 8.54
CA LEU A 376 -21.07 -10.39 7.38
C LEU A 376 -20.40 -9.05 7.75
N LYS A 377 -20.84 -8.40 8.84
CA LYS A 377 -20.23 -7.17 9.38
C LYS A 377 -19.02 -7.44 10.28
N LYS A 378 -18.94 -8.64 10.86
CA LYS A 378 -17.80 -9.05 11.70
C LYS A 378 -16.62 -9.38 10.77
N ASN A 379 -15.52 -8.66 10.93
CA ASN A 379 -14.28 -8.93 10.18
C ASN A 379 -13.68 -10.26 10.65
N VAL A 380 -14.09 -11.39 10.07
CA VAL A 380 -13.35 -12.64 10.23
C VAL A 380 -12.18 -12.60 9.25
N THR A 381 -11.03 -12.18 9.76
CA THR A 381 -9.81 -11.89 8.98
C THR A 381 -9.32 -13.09 8.16
N LEU A 382 -9.53 -14.31 8.64
CA LEU A 382 -9.14 -15.54 7.95
C LEU A 382 -10.05 -15.88 6.75
N HIS A 383 -11.37 -15.65 6.84
CA HIS A 383 -12.27 -15.85 5.70
C HIS A 383 -12.08 -14.80 4.61
N GLU A 384 -11.65 -13.60 5.01
CA GLU A 384 -11.27 -12.56 4.08
C GLU A 384 -10.05 -12.96 3.24
N VAL A 385 -9.07 -13.64 3.84
CA VAL A 385 -7.93 -14.21 3.09
C VAL A 385 -8.40 -15.19 2.01
N ARG A 386 -9.29 -16.13 2.35
CA ARG A 386 -9.85 -17.08 1.36
C ARG A 386 -10.60 -16.35 0.24
N THR A 387 -11.42 -15.37 0.59
CA THR A 387 -12.21 -14.59 -0.38
C THR A 387 -11.32 -13.77 -1.33
N ARG A 388 -10.28 -13.11 -0.81
CA ARG A 388 -9.31 -12.37 -1.64
C ARG A 388 -8.52 -13.27 -2.58
N LYS A 389 -8.13 -14.48 -2.13
CA LYS A 389 -7.52 -15.49 -3.02
C LYS A 389 -8.45 -15.88 -4.18
N VAL A 390 -9.73 -16.11 -3.91
CA VAL A 390 -10.72 -16.44 -4.96
C VAL A 390 -10.85 -15.32 -6.00
N ILE A 391 -10.95 -14.07 -5.55
CA ILE A 391 -11.04 -12.89 -6.44
C ILE A 391 -9.78 -12.76 -7.28
N MET A 392 -8.60 -12.75 -6.65
CA MET A 392 -7.32 -12.61 -7.34
C MET A 392 -7.08 -13.71 -8.38
N ILE A 393 -7.36 -14.98 -8.06
CA ILE A 393 -7.19 -16.11 -8.99
C ILE A 393 -8.16 -15.99 -10.15
N SER A 394 -9.44 -15.72 -9.89
CA SER A 394 -10.43 -15.58 -10.94
C SER A 394 -10.10 -14.43 -11.88
N GLU A 395 -9.76 -13.24 -11.34
CA GLU A 395 -9.38 -12.06 -12.14
C GLU A 395 -8.17 -12.34 -13.02
N SER A 396 -7.15 -13.01 -12.47
CA SER A 396 -5.95 -13.38 -13.22
C SER A 396 -6.27 -14.30 -14.39
N ILE A 397 -7.14 -15.29 -14.18
CA ILE A 397 -7.58 -16.21 -15.25
C ILE A 397 -8.39 -15.44 -16.31
N ALA A 398 -9.38 -14.66 -15.91
CA ALA A 398 -10.24 -13.92 -16.84
C ALA A 398 -9.44 -12.90 -17.67
N SER A 399 -8.49 -12.20 -17.05
CA SER A 399 -7.60 -11.27 -17.73
C SER A 399 -6.71 -11.98 -18.76
N SER A 400 -6.15 -13.14 -18.39
CA SER A 400 -5.33 -13.95 -19.29
C SER A 400 -6.13 -14.47 -20.49
N VAL A 401 -7.35 -14.95 -20.26
CA VAL A 401 -8.25 -15.42 -21.31
C VAL A 401 -8.61 -14.28 -22.27
N ASN A 402 -8.94 -13.08 -21.76
CA ASN A 402 -9.23 -11.92 -22.59
C ASN A 402 -8.03 -11.57 -23.48
N ALA A 403 -6.82 -11.52 -22.92
CA ALA A 403 -5.59 -11.22 -23.66
C ALA A 403 -5.32 -12.25 -24.79
N ILE A 404 -5.47 -13.55 -24.49
CA ILE A 404 -5.28 -14.62 -25.48
C ILE A 404 -6.30 -14.53 -26.61
N VAL A 405 -7.58 -14.30 -26.29
CA VAL A 405 -8.65 -14.21 -27.28
C VAL A 405 -8.41 -13.02 -28.21
N ILE A 406 -8.09 -11.84 -27.67
CA ILE A 406 -7.82 -10.65 -28.49
C ILE A 406 -6.57 -10.84 -29.35
N GLY A 407 -5.47 -11.34 -28.77
CA GLY A 407 -4.24 -11.61 -29.53
C GLY A 407 -4.44 -12.65 -30.65
N SER A 408 -5.28 -13.65 -30.44
CA SER A 408 -5.63 -14.65 -31.46
C SER A 408 -6.44 -14.04 -32.61
N ILE A 409 -7.39 -13.15 -32.30
CA ILE A 409 -8.18 -12.44 -33.32
C ILE A 409 -7.30 -11.47 -34.10
N GLU A 410 -6.37 -10.77 -33.43
CA GLU A 410 -5.41 -9.88 -34.08
C GLU A 410 -4.51 -10.65 -35.05
N LEU A 411 -3.93 -11.78 -34.61
CA LEU A 411 -3.09 -12.62 -35.47
C LEU A 411 -3.87 -13.12 -36.70
N PHE A 412 -5.12 -13.54 -36.52
CA PHE A 412 -5.98 -13.96 -37.61
C PHE A 412 -6.33 -12.79 -38.56
N ALA A 413 -6.56 -11.60 -38.02
CA ALA A 413 -6.83 -10.40 -38.81
C ALA A 413 -5.63 -9.98 -39.66
N VAL A 414 -4.41 -10.11 -39.13
CA VAL A 414 -3.17 -9.91 -39.90
C VAL A 414 -3.04 -10.94 -41.01
N TYR A 415 -3.27 -12.22 -40.71
CA TYR A 415 -3.21 -13.30 -41.70
C TYR A 415 -4.22 -13.13 -42.84
N THR A 416 -5.40 -12.60 -42.53
CA THR A 416 -6.49 -12.38 -43.50
C THR A 416 -6.51 -10.97 -44.11
N GLU A 417 -5.48 -10.16 -43.86
CA GLU A 417 -5.36 -8.76 -44.30
C GLU A 417 -6.60 -7.89 -43.95
N ASN A 418 -7.28 -8.22 -42.86
CA ASN A 418 -8.51 -7.56 -42.44
C ASN A 418 -8.25 -6.53 -41.33
N GLU A 419 -7.77 -5.35 -41.73
CA GLU A 419 -7.47 -4.26 -40.79
C GLU A 419 -8.65 -3.84 -39.91
N LYS A 420 -9.88 -3.95 -40.44
CA LYS A 420 -11.09 -3.60 -39.68
C LYS A 420 -11.29 -4.56 -38.51
N LEU A 421 -11.11 -5.86 -38.76
CA LEU A 421 -11.19 -6.87 -37.72
C LEU A 421 -10.12 -6.67 -36.64
N ALA A 422 -8.88 -6.33 -37.02
CA ALA A 422 -7.82 -6.02 -36.07
C ALA A 422 -8.17 -4.81 -35.19
N LYS A 423 -8.64 -3.72 -35.82
CA LYS A 423 -9.07 -2.50 -35.09
C LYS A 423 -10.24 -2.78 -34.15
N ASP A 424 -11.23 -3.54 -34.58
CA ASP A 424 -12.40 -3.89 -33.75
C ASP A 424 -12.04 -4.84 -32.59
N ALA A 425 -11.06 -5.73 -32.78
CA ALA A 425 -10.56 -6.62 -31.74
C ALA A 425 -9.83 -5.86 -30.63
N ILE A 426 -8.90 -4.98 -30.98
CA ILE A 426 -8.12 -4.18 -30.02
C ILE A 426 -9.05 -3.29 -29.16
N LYS A 427 -10.16 -2.81 -29.74
CA LYS A 427 -11.22 -2.06 -29.02
C LYS A 427 -11.94 -2.86 -27.93
N LYS A 428 -11.83 -4.19 -27.91
CA LYS A 428 -12.47 -5.07 -26.92
C LYS A 428 -11.58 -5.46 -25.73
N LEU A 429 -10.37 -4.93 -25.65
CA LEU A 429 -9.48 -5.16 -24.51
C LEU A 429 -10.12 -4.70 -23.19
N ASP A 430 -10.04 -5.55 -22.17
CA ASP A 430 -10.49 -5.28 -20.80
C ASP A 430 -9.41 -4.57 -19.98
N ILE A 431 -9.09 -3.36 -20.39
CA ILE A 431 -7.96 -2.60 -19.83
C ILE A 431 -8.26 -2.20 -18.39
N GLY A 432 -9.52 -1.88 -18.08
CA GLY A 432 -9.95 -1.60 -16.71
C GLY A 432 -9.85 -2.80 -15.78
N GLY A 433 -10.14 -4.01 -16.30
CA GLY A 433 -9.97 -5.27 -15.56
C GLY A 433 -8.51 -5.68 -15.39
N TYR A 434 -7.64 -5.41 -16.37
CA TYR A 434 -6.19 -5.63 -16.22
C TYR A 434 -5.61 -4.75 -15.11
N ILE A 435 -6.01 -3.48 -15.06
CA ILE A 435 -5.61 -2.56 -13.98
C ILE A 435 -6.11 -3.06 -12.63
N SER A 436 -7.38 -3.49 -12.55
CA SER A 436 -7.96 -4.12 -11.35
C SER A 436 -7.14 -5.33 -10.89
N THR A 437 -6.85 -6.25 -11.82
CA THR A 437 -6.09 -7.48 -11.55
C THR A 437 -4.71 -7.17 -10.98
N VAL A 438 -3.97 -6.24 -11.59
CA VAL A 438 -2.64 -5.83 -11.09
C VAL A 438 -2.76 -5.21 -9.71
N PHE A 439 -3.76 -4.34 -9.50
CA PHE A 439 -3.99 -3.71 -8.20
C PHE A 439 -4.23 -4.76 -7.11
N HIS A 440 -5.16 -5.70 -7.33
CA HIS A 440 -5.48 -6.77 -6.37
C HIS A 440 -4.32 -7.72 -6.15
N LEU A 441 -3.54 -8.07 -7.18
CA LEU A 441 -2.30 -8.84 -7.00
C LEU A 441 -1.38 -8.18 -5.99
N PHE A 442 -1.20 -6.86 -6.02
CA PHE A 442 -0.34 -6.18 -5.03
C PHE A 442 -1.02 -5.98 -3.67
N THR A 443 -2.27 -5.51 -3.64
CA THR A 443 -2.93 -5.14 -2.38
C THR A 443 -3.36 -6.36 -1.59
N ASP A 444 -3.86 -7.40 -2.25
CA ASP A 444 -4.35 -8.60 -1.56
C ASP A 444 -3.19 -9.47 -1.09
N ILE A 445 -2.09 -9.58 -1.85
CA ILE A 445 -0.89 -10.26 -1.36
C ILE A 445 -0.36 -9.57 -0.09
N ARG A 446 -0.31 -8.23 -0.08
CA ARG A 446 0.09 -7.47 1.13
C ARG A 446 -0.85 -7.71 2.30
N PHE A 447 -2.16 -7.72 2.05
CA PHE A 447 -3.15 -8.02 3.08
C PHE A 447 -2.97 -9.43 3.65
N ILE A 448 -2.87 -10.44 2.79
CA ILE A 448 -2.70 -11.85 3.18
C ILE A 448 -1.40 -12.01 3.98
N THR A 449 -0.31 -11.36 3.54
CA THR A 449 0.98 -11.37 4.25
C THR A 449 0.87 -10.74 5.64
N LYS A 450 0.13 -9.62 5.75
CA LYS A 450 -0.12 -8.98 7.04
C LYS A 450 -0.90 -9.91 7.98
N ILE A 451 -1.98 -10.53 7.49
CA ILE A 451 -2.77 -11.49 8.30
C ILE A 451 -1.92 -12.70 8.71
N LYS A 452 -1.07 -13.23 7.82
CA LYS A 452 -0.11 -14.30 8.15
C LYS A 452 0.83 -13.86 9.28
N LYS A 453 1.39 -12.65 9.19
CA LYS A 453 2.28 -12.11 10.22
C LYS A 453 1.57 -11.95 11.57
N ASP A 454 0.36 -11.38 11.57
CA ASP A 454 -0.42 -11.18 12.79
C ASP A 454 -0.83 -12.52 13.42
N PHE A 455 -1.15 -13.53 12.59
CA PHE A 455 -1.44 -14.90 13.04
C PHE A 455 -0.23 -15.55 13.70
N ILE A 456 0.95 -15.50 13.07
CA ILE A 456 2.20 -16.06 13.61
C ILE A 456 2.57 -15.39 14.92
N ALA A 457 2.54 -14.05 14.97
CA ALA A 457 2.86 -13.30 16.17
C ALA A 457 1.96 -13.69 17.35
N LYS A 458 0.65 -13.85 17.08
CA LYS A 458 -0.32 -14.29 18.09
C LYS A 458 -0.05 -15.71 18.59
N ALA A 459 0.24 -16.65 17.67
CA ALA A 459 0.52 -18.03 18.04
C ALA A 459 1.80 -18.15 18.90
N ILE A 460 2.84 -17.37 18.57
CA ILE A 460 4.06 -17.29 19.39
C ILE A 460 3.76 -16.75 20.79
N GLU A 461 2.94 -15.69 20.89
CA GLU A 461 2.54 -15.12 22.17
C GLU A 461 1.77 -16.12 23.03
N GLU A 462 0.78 -16.83 22.46
CA GLU A 462 0.00 -17.86 23.15
C GLU A 462 0.91 -19.01 23.65
N ASN A 463 1.79 -19.53 22.79
CA ASN A 463 2.73 -20.60 23.16
C ASN A 463 3.68 -20.17 24.29
N TYR A 464 4.14 -18.91 24.27
CA TYR A 464 4.98 -18.37 25.34
C TYR A 464 4.23 -18.25 26.67
N GLN A 465 2.96 -17.82 26.66
CA GLN A 465 2.13 -17.76 27.86
C GLN A 465 1.87 -19.17 28.44
N ASP A 466 1.65 -20.17 27.60
CA ASP A 466 1.44 -21.55 28.03
C ASP A 466 2.70 -22.14 28.67
N LYS A 467 3.87 -21.92 28.07
CA LYS A 467 5.17 -22.31 28.65
C LYS A 467 5.42 -21.63 30.00
N LEU A 468 5.08 -20.34 30.13
CA LEU A 468 5.17 -19.61 31.40
C LEU A 468 4.21 -20.13 32.48
N ALA A 469 3.01 -20.57 32.08
CA ALA A 469 2.03 -21.12 33.00
C ALA A 469 2.43 -22.50 33.52
N GLN A 470 3.12 -23.31 32.71
CA GLN A 470 3.64 -24.63 33.09
C GLN A 470 4.90 -24.56 33.97
N ALA A 471 5.62 -23.44 33.94
CA ALA A 471 6.80 -23.19 34.77
C ALA A 471 6.47 -22.65 36.18
N LYS A 472 5.19 -22.42 36.49
CA LYS A 472 4.67 -22.06 37.81
C LYS A 472 4.03 -23.26 38.48
#